data_AF-A0A7M7N4I5-F1
#
_entry.id   AF-A0A7M7N4I5-F1
#
_cell.length_a   1.000
_cell.length_b   1.000
_cell.length_c   1.000
_cell.angle_alpha   90.00
_cell.angle_beta   90.00
_cell.angle_gamma   90.00
#
_symmetry.space_group_name_H-M   'P 1'
#
loop_
_entity.id
_entity.type
_entity.pdbx_description
1 polymer ?
#
loop_
_entity_poly.entity_id
_entity_poly.type
_entity_poly.pdbx_seq_one_letter_code
_entity_poly.pdbx_strand_id
1 'polypeptide(L)'
;MAAASEVSNAVDITKIKEAVDALYDFRDHFFEKNAIDRAVHKAEEVKQELQKTLTLFDGIEDNIDASSKAQMLLQKGRAWNILPSFSPEALDALSRAVKLDPQMVEAWNNLGETYWKKNDVNAAKNCFEGALNYQNNKVSLRNLSMVLRQLGTDQMEKAKNLQDSVEHAKKAVSLDMNDGISWFIAGNAYLSMFFMTGQKPGMLKQCHGAYAQAERDVIAKSNPDLHFNKATIFKFQEEYELSLDGFQQAKALDPVWEEPDQKREELLSYLARITELTKAKGKLKAKRLQQLMSSFKQNDLGPYGGGSYTSPNGQAVKLEQCVLSRLQEGANPEKVVVGKVVCSIATEELIPFTFAMLDSEGSCYSVNVYNIAQGQGVIIGDTVAIPEAYLQRIDFTVDNKHIQFSSLRVNTPVALVVNGKKLGIDKQAPATVSLSAKSD
;
A
#
# COMPACT_ATOMS: atom_id res chain seq x y z
N MET A 1 20.09 -52.48 18.37
CA MET A 1 20.79 -51.31 17.80
C MET A 1 19.83 -50.35 17.10
N ALA A 2 18.86 -50.82 16.29
CA ALA A 2 17.89 -49.94 15.61
C ALA A 2 17.04 -49.03 16.53
N ALA A 3 16.54 -49.54 17.67
CA ALA A 3 15.75 -48.71 18.59
C ALA A 3 16.55 -47.62 19.32
N ALA A 4 17.87 -47.78 19.46
CA ALA A 4 18.73 -46.77 20.07
C ALA A 4 19.13 -45.67 19.07
N SER A 5 19.30 -46.02 17.78
CA SER A 5 19.55 -45.04 16.72
C SER A 5 18.30 -44.22 16.38
N GLU A 6 17.10 -44.81 16.38
CA GLU A 6 15.85 -44.07 16.15
C GLU A 6 15.60 -43.02 17.24
N VAL A 7 15.84 -43.35 18.52
CA VAL A 7 15.71 -42.40 19.63
C VAL A 7 16.78 -41.30 19.57
N SER A 8 18.02 -41.62 19.21
CA SER A 8 19.09 -40.63 19.03
C SER A 8 18.76 -39.64 17.92
N ASN A 9 18.30 -40.13 16.76
CA ASN A 9 17.98 -39.30 15.60
C ASN A 9 16.77 -38.39 15.85
N ALA A 10 15.74 -38.88 16.54
CA ALA A 10 14.57 -38.06 16.90
C ALA A 10 14.95 -36.90 17.86
N VAL A 11 15.88 -37.15 18.79
CA VAL A 11 16.40 -36.12 19.70
C VAL A 11 17.22 -35.07 18.93
N ASP A 12 17.99 -35.46 17.91
CA ASP A 12 18.79 -34.51 17.14
C ASP A 12 17.95 -33.65 16.17
N ILE A 13 16.90 -34.21 15.55
CA ILE A 13 15.95 -33.43 14.72
C ILE A 13 15.17 -32.40 15.57
N THR A 14 14.85 -32.76 16.81
CA THR A 14 14.16 -31.84 17.73
C THR A 14 15.05 -30.63 18.05
N LYS A 15 16.33 -30.84 18.36
CA LYS A 15 17.30 -29.74 18.59
C LYS A 15 17.44 -28.83 17.37
N ILE A 16 17.46 -29.42 16.16
CA ILE A 16 17.53 -28.64 14.91
C ILE A 16 16.29 -27.79 14.74
N LYS A 17 15.10 -28.37 14.99
CA LYS A 17 13.85 -27.61 14.94
C LYS A 17 13.88 -26.45 15.93
N GLU A 18 14.30 -26.68 17.17
CA GLU A 18 14.42 -25.62 18.19
C GLU A 18 15.40 -24.51 17.75
N ALA A 19 16.53 -24.87 17.14
CA ALA A 19 17.48 -23.89 16.62
C ALA A 19 16.91 -23.09 15.45
N VAL A 20 16.18 -23.73 14.52
CA VAL A 20 15.49 -23.04 13.43
C VAL A 20 14.38 -22.15 13.97
N ASP A 21 13.60 -22.59 14.95
CA ASP A 21 12.57 -21.77 15.59
C ASP A 21 13.20 -20.55 16.30
N ALA A 22 14.34 -20.72 16.97
CA ALA A 22 15.11 -19.63 17.57
C ALA A 22 15.66 -18.63 16.53
N LEU A 23 16.07 -19.11 15.35
CA LEU A 23 16.49 -18.26 14.23
C LEU A 23 15.34 -17.37 13.72
N TYR A 24 14.13 -17.93 13.57
CA TYR A 24 12.94 -17.16 13.20
C TYR A 24 12.53 -16.18 14.31
N ASP A 25 12.56 -16.61 15.58
CA ASP A 25 12.31 -15.74 16.74
C ASP A 25 13.26 -14.54 16.76
N PHE A 26 14.56 -14.78 16.53
CA PHE A 26 15.58 -13.73 16.43
C PHE A 26 15.26 -12.72 15.33
N ARG A 27 14.87 -13.18 14.13
CA ARG A 27 14.51 -12.30 13.01
C ARG A 27 13.24 -11.49 13.29
N ASP A 28 12.21 -12.16 13.78
CA ASP A 28 10.85 -11.61 13.88
C ASP A 28 10.71 -10.66 15.08
N HIS A 29 11.38 -10.97 16.20
CA HIS A 29 11.36 -10.18 17.43
C HIS A 29 12.64 -9.31 17.58
N PHE A 30 13.37 -9.07 16.48
CA PHE A 30 14.62 -8.32 16.50
C PHE A 30 14.46 -6.95 17.18
N PHE A 31 13.38 -6.23 16.86
CA PHE A 31 13.11 -4.88 17.37
C PHE A 31 12.49 -4.82 18.77
N GLU A 32 12.17 -5.96 19.37
CA GLU A 32 11.83 -6.02 20.80
C GLU A 32 13.08 -6.13 21.67
N LYS A 33 14.12 -6.78 21.13
CA LYS A 33 15.39 -7.01 21.83
C LYS A 33 16.45 -5.97 21.49
N ASN A 34 16.22 -5.16 20.45
CA ASN A 34 17.17 -4.18 19.93
C ASN A 34 16.49 -2.84 19.63
N ALA A 35 17.23 -1.75 19.86
CA ALA A 35 16.81 -0.42 19.44
C ALA A 35 16.82 -0.28 17.90
N ILE A 36 16.04 0.67 17.38
CA ILE A 36 15.81 0.83 15.94
C ILE A 36 17.06 1.26 15.17
N ASP A 37 18.03 1.91 15.83
CA ASP A 37 19.33 2.24 15.26
C ASP A 37 20.14 1.00 14.85
N ARG A 38 19.86 -0.16 15.46
CA ARG A 38 20.44 -1.46 15.07
C ARG A 38 19.82 -2.06 13.81
N ALA A 39 18.78 -1.45 13.22
CA ALA A 39 18.14 -1.96 12.00
C ALA A 39 19.15 -2.20 10.86
N VAL A 40 20.17 -1.34 10.73
CA VAL A 40 21.24 -1.45 9.73
C VAL A 40 22.03 -2.77 9.82
N HIS A 41 22.06 -3.40 11.00
CA HIS A 41 22.81 -4.64 11.25
C HIS A 41 21.92 -5.90 11.20
N LYS A 42 20.59 -5.74 11.20
CA LYS A 42 19.62 -6.85 11.30
C LYS A 42 19.87 -7.94 10.24
N ALA A 43 20.02 -7.54 8.98
CA ALA A 43 20.17 -8.50 7.87
C ALA A 43 21.45 -9.34 8.01
N GLU A 44 22.56 -8.71 8.38
CA GLU A 44 23.84 -9.39 8.55
C GLU A 44 23.84 -10.29 9.81
N GLU A 45 23.24 -9.84 10.91
CA GLU A 45 23.12 -10.67 12.12
C GLU A 45 22.23 -11.91 11.89
N VAL A 46 21.11 -11.77 11.18
CA VAL A 46 20.26 -12.90 10.79
C VAL A 46 21.05 -13.89 9.91
N LYS A 47 21.90 -13.39 9.02
CA LYS A 47 22.77 -14.23 8.18
C LYS A 47 23.82 -14.98 9.01
N GLN A 48 24.38 -14.35 10.04
CA GLN A 48 25.31 -15.01 10.96
C GLN A 48 24.62 -16.10 11.79
N GLU A 49 23.43 -15.83 12.31
CA GLU A 49 22.62 -16.84 13.03
C GLU A 49 22.20 -17.98 12.10
N LEU A 50 21.89 -17.68 10.83
CA LEU A 50 21.66 -18.69 9.81
C LEU A 50 22.88 -19.61 9.64
N GLN A 51 24.07 -19.05 9.47
CA GLN A 51 25.30 -19.85 9.31
C GLN A 51 25.54 -20.76 10.50
N LYS A 52 25.37 -20.26 11.73
CA LYS A 52 25.46 -21.08 12.96
C LYS A 52 24.45 -22.23 12.93
N THR A 53 23.19 -21.93 12.60
CA THR A 53 22.11 -22.91 12.52
C THR A 53 22.40 -23.99 11.47
N LEU A 54 22.98 -23.61 10.33
CA LEU A 54 23.30 -24.55 9.24
C LEU A 54 24.36 -25.58 9.63
N THR A 55 25.30 -25.24 10.53
CA THR A 55 26.31 -26.21 11.01
C THR A 55 25.70 -27.39 11.78
N LEU A 56 24.49 -27.22 12.33
CA LEU A 56 23.78 -28.30 13.05
C LEU A 56 23.28 -29.40 12.11
N PHE A 57 23.26 -29.16 10.80
CA PHE A 57 22.89 -30.15 9.80
C PHE A 57 24.10 -31.00 9.35
N ASP A 58 25.32 -30.64 9.74
CA ASP A 58 26.53 -31.36 9.38
C ASP A 58 26.61 -32.68 10.15
N GLY A 59 26.97 -33.76 9.45
CA GLY A 59 27.19 -35.07 10.08
C GLY A 59 25.91 -35.85 10.42
N ILE A 60 24.72 -35.35 10.09
CA ILE A 60 23.49 -36.15 10.15
C ILE A 60 23.59 -37.26 9.10
N GLU A 61 23.55 -38.51 9.57
CA GLU A 61 23.68 -39.68 8.71
C GLU A 61 22.50 -39.80 7.73
N ASP A 62 22.77 -40.27 6.50
CA ASP A 62 21.74 -40.54 5.49
C ASP A 62 20.76 -41.67 5.88
N ASN A 63 21.07 -42.43 6.93
CA ASN A 63 20.32 -43.58 7.45
C ASN A 63 19.26 -43.18 8.50
N ILE A 64 18.47 -42.16 8.19
CA ILE A 64 17.24 -41.82 8.93
C ILE A 64 16.01 -42.33 8.17
N ASP A 65 14.95 -42.69 8.90
CA ASP A 65 13.70 -43.12 8.28
C ASP A 65 13.08 -41.99 7.43
N ALA A 66 12.15 -42.34 6.54
CA ALA A 66 11.59 -41.39 5.58
C ALA A 66 10.87 -40.20 6.25
N SER A 67 10.23 -40.41 7.40
CA SER A 67 9.52 -39.35 8.13
C SER A 67 10.51 -38.39 8.79
N SER A 68 11.50 -38.93 9.49
CA SER A 68 12.62 -38.16 10.05
C SER A 68 13.37 -37.39 8.96
N LYS A 69 13.56 -37.99 7.79
CA LYS A 69 14.19 -37.35 6.63
C LYS A 69 13.38 -36.19 6.09
N ALA A 70 12.06 -36.35 5.98
CA ALA A 70 11.16 -35.27 5.56
C ALA A 70 11.23 -34.10 6.54
N GLN A 71 11.21 -34.38 7.85
CA GLN A 71 11.29 -33.34 8.88
C GLN A 71 12.63 -32.62 8.87
N MET A 72 13.75 -33.35 8.74
CA MET A 72 15.08 -32.75 8.61
C MET A 72 15.17 -31.85 7.37
N LEU A 73 14.66 -32.30 6.22
CA LEU A 73 14.62 -31.51 4.99
C LEU A 73 13.74 -30.27 5.11
N LEU A 74 12.60 -30.37 5.81
CA LEU A 74 11.78 -29.21 6.15
C LEU A 74 12.59 -28.18 6.95
N GLN A 75 13.25 -28.60 8.04
CA GLN A 75 14.01 -27.67 8.88
C GLN A 75 15.19 -27.04 8.11
N LYS A 76 15.89 -27.82 7.28
CA LYS A 76 16.96 -27.31 6.41
C LYS A 76 16.42 -26.28 5.42
N GLY A 77 15.29 -26.58 4.81
CA GLY A 77 14.58 -25.69 3.91
C GLY A 77 14.15 -24.38 4.56
N ARG A 78 13.53 -24.46 5.76
CA ARG A 78 13.15 -23.31 6.58
C ARG A 78 14.34 -22.42 6.91
N ALA A 79 15.47 -23.01 7.31
CA ALA A 79 16.69 -22.27 7.61
C ALA A 79 17.15 -21.48 6.38
N TRP A 80 17.33 -22.14 5.23
CA TRP A 80 17.73 -21.47 3.99
C TRP A 80 16.71 -20.41 3.51
N ASN A 81 15.43 -20.58 3.84
CA ASN A 81 14.36 -19.65 3.49
C ASN A 81 14.23 -18.45 4.47
N ILE A 82 15.14 -18.26 5.44
CA ILE A 82 15.03 -17.17 6.43
C ILE A 82 15.24 -15.78 5.82
N LEU A 83 16.15 -15.65 4.86
CA LEU A 83 16.53 -14.39 4.23
C LEU A 83 15.52 -14.02 3.13
N PRO A 84 15.32 -12.73 2.81
CA PRO A 84 14.29 -12.35 1.84
C PRO A 84 14.63 -12.77 0.40
N SER A 85 15.90 -12.93 0.06
CA SER A 85 16.37 -13.39 -1.25
C SER A 85 16.09 -14.87 -1.52
N PHE A 86 15.85 -15.24 -2.79
CA PHE A 86 15.69 -16.63 -3.21
C PHE A 86 16.92 -17.51 -2.88
N SER A 87 16.68 -18.71 -2.31
CA SER A 87 17.70 -19.75 -2.09
C SER A 87 17.36 -21.02 -2.89
N PRO A 88 18.24 -21.46 -3.82
CA PRO A 88 18.13 -22.76 -4.48
C PRO A 88 18.17 -23.95 -3.50
N GLU A 89 18.91 -23.82 -2.40
CA GLU A 89 19.05 -24.83 -1.35
C GLU A 89 17.73 -25.02 -0.59
N ALA A 90 17.03 -23.93 -0.29
CA ALA A 90 15.66 -23.99 0.26
C ALA A 90 14.73 -24.74 -0.69
N LEU A 91 14.78 -24.39 -1.99
CA LEU A 91 13.93 -25.00 -3.01
C LEU A 91 14.16 -26.52 -3.11
N ASP A 92 15.42 -26.98 -3.16
CA ASP A 92 15.74 -28.41 -3.22
C ASP A 92 15.23 -29.16 -1.98
N ALA A 93 15.58 -28.65 -0.79
CA ALA A 93 15.24 -29.29 0.47
C ALA A 93 13.72 -29.40 0.65
N LEU A 94 12.98 -28.31 0.42
CA LEU A 94 11.53 -28.27 0.57
C LEU A 94 10.80 -29.10 -0.49
N SER A 95 11.28 -29.08 -1.74
CA SER A 95 10.73 -29.92 -2.81
C SER A 95 10.87 -31.42 -2.51
N ARG A 96 11.95 -31.81 -1.83
CA ARG A 96 12.16 -33.19 -1.38
C ARG A 96 11.34 -33.51 -0.14
N ALA A 97 11.18 -32.57 0.80
CA ALA A 97 10.34 -32.74 1.98
C ALA A 97 8.88 -33.06 1.60
N VAL A 98 8.27 -32.26 0.72
CA VAL A 98 6.87 -32.49 0.27
C VAL A 98 6.68 -33.77 -0.54
N LYS A 99 7.75 -34.29 -1.17
CA LYS A 99 7.70 -35.59 -1.88
C LYS A 99 7.75 -36.77 -0.92
N LEU A 100 8.52 -36.65 0.17
CA LEU A 100 8.64 -37.70 1.19
C LEU A 100 7.41 -37.73 2.10
N ASP A 101 6.89 -36.55 2.47
CA ASP A 101 5.66 -36.42 3.23
C ASP A 101 4.76 -35.31 2.62
N PRO A 102 3.82 -35.68 1.75
CA PRO A 102 2.89 -34.73 1.14
C PRO A 102 1.95 -34.05 2.13
N GLN A 103 1.72 -34.61 3.32
CA GLN A 103 0.79 -34.03 4.32
C GLN A 103 1.44 -32.93 5.17
N MET A 104 2.75 -32.70 4.99
CA MET A 104 3.52 -31.71 5.74
C MET A 104 3.20 -30.27 5.27
N VAL A 105 2.13 -29.71 5.80
CA VAL A 105 1.60 -28.37 5.49
C VAL A 105 2.66 -27.27 5.62
N GLU A 106 3.52 -27.36 6.63
CA GLU A 106 4.61 -26.41 6.84
C GLU A 106 5.64 -26.43 5.70
N ALA A 107 5.93 -27.59 5.12
CA ALA A 107 6.84 -27.73 3.98
C ALA A 107 6.23 -27.11 2.72
N TRP A 108 4.93 -27.30 2.48
CA TRP A 108 4.23 -26.65 1.38
C TRP A 108 4.23 -25.12 1.51
N ASN A 109 4.02 -24.59 2.72
CA ASN A 109 4.05 -23.15 2.95
C ASN A 109 5.45 -22.56 2.69
N ASN A 110 6.49 -23.17 3.24
CA ASN A 110 7.85 -22.71 2.99
C ASN A 110 8.26 -22.88 1.52
N LEU A 111 7.81 -23.94 0.85
CA LEU A 111 8.06 -24.15 -0.58
C LEU A 111 7.39 -23.05 -1.42
N GLY A 112 6.15 -22.71 -1.09
CA GLY A 112 5.42 -21.62 -1.72
C GLY A 112 6.10 -20.27 -1.52
N GLU A 113 6.58 -19.97 -0.31
CA GLU A 113 7.38 -18.76 -0.05
C GLU A 113 8.69 -18.74 -0.83
N THR A 114 9.34 -19.90 -0.98
CA THR A 114 10.55 -20.02 -1.81
C THR A 114 10.25 -19.71 -3.28
N TYR A 115 9.13 -20.21 -3.83
CA TYR A 115 8.70 -19.88 -5.19
C TYR A 115 8.31 -18.41 -5.34
N TRP A 116 7.69 -17.82 -4.31
CA TRP A 116 7.40 -16.40 -4.27
C TRP A 116 8.67 -15.55 -4.39
N LYS A 117 9.71 -15.88 -3.62
CA LYS A 117 11.03 -15.23 -3.72
C LYS A 117 11.72 -15.46 -5.07
N LYS A 118 11.41 -16.57 -5.74
CA LYS A 118 11.84 -16.85 -7.12
C LYS A 118 11.03 -16.07 -8.17
N ASN A 119 10.04 -15.27 -7.75
CA ASN A 119 9.08 -14.58 -8.59
C ASN A 119 8.21 -15.53 -9.46
N ASP A 120 8.08 -16.79 -9.05
CA ASP A 120 7.18 -17.76 -9.68
C ASP A 120 5.85 -17.81 -8.91
N VAL A 121 5.04 -16.77 -9.12
CA VAL A 121 3.79 -16.55 -8.37
C VAL A 121 2.78 -17.68 -8.57
N ASN A 122 2.76 -18.31 -9.75
CA ASN A 122 1.86 -19.43 -10.03
C ASN A 122 2.28 -20.69 -9.27
N ALA A 123 3.58 -21.02 -9.24
CA ALA A 123 4.06 -22.14 -8.44
C ALA A 123 3.83 -21.89 -6.93
N ALA A 124 4.03 -20.66 -6.47
CA ALA A 124 3.72 -20.27 -5.09
C ALA A 124 2.25 -20.51 -4.74
N LYS A 125 1.32 -20.03 -5.59
CA LYS A 125 -0.12 -20.27 -5.45
C LYS A 125 -0.45 -21.77 -5.34
N ASN A 126 0.09 -22.59 -6.24
CA ASN A 126 -0.17 -24.03 -6.24
C ASN A 126 0.32 -24.70 -4.94
N CYS A 127 1.44 -24.24 -4.36
CA CYS A 127 1.93 -24.75 -3.09
C CYS A 127 0.98 -24.42 -1.92
N PHE A 128 0.50 -23.18 -1.86
CA PHE A 128 -0.44 -22.76 -0.80
C PHE A 128 -1.81 -23.43 -0.92
N GLU A 129 -2.32 -23.62 -2.14
CA GLU A 129 -3.54 -24.40 -2.38
C GLU A 129 -3.32 -25.88 -2.01
N GLY A 130 -2.17 -26.45 -2.36
CA GLY A 130 -1.76 -27.79 -1.96
C GLY A 130 -1.77 -27.97 -0.43
N ALA A 131 -1.18 -27.02 0.30
CA ALA A 131 -1.19 -27.02 1.76
C ALA A 131 -2.62 -27.05 2.35
N LEU A 132 -3.52 -26.24 1.79
CA LEU A 132 -4.92 -26.14 2.23
C LEU A 132 -5.75 -27.39 1.93
N ASN A 133 -5.36 -28.20 0.93
CA ASN A 133 -5.99 -29.50 0.67
C ASN A 133 -5.75 -30.51 1.80
N TYR A 134 -4.65 -30.37 2.54
CA TYR A 134 -4.32 -31.24 3.68
C TYR A 134 -4.83 -30.68 5.00
N GLN A 135 -4.61 -29.38 5.26
CA GLN A 135 -5.04 -28.74 6.49
C GLN A 135 -5.35 -27.26 6.29
N ASN A 136 -6.53 -26.85 6.74
CA ASN A 136 -6.86 -25.43 6.85
C ASN A 136 -5.98 -24.76 7.91
N ASN A 137 -5.19 -23.75 7.52
CA ASN A 137 -4.24 -23.08 8.41
C ASN A 137 -4.03 -21.60 8.02
N LYS A 138 -3.66 -20.76 8.99
CA LYS A 138 -3.52 -19.31 8.77
C LYS A 138 -2.35 -18.92 7.87
N VAL A 139 -1.25 -19.68 7.86
CA VAL A 139 -0.07 -19.37 7.03
C VAL A 139 -0.42 -19.48 5.55
N SER A 140 -0.98 -20.61 5.11
CA SER A 140 -1.37 -20.80 3.71
C SER A 140 -2.42 -19.79 3.27
N LEU A 141 -3.40 -19.46 4.12
CA LEU A 141 -4.43 -18.47 3.81
C LEU A 141 -3.85 -17.06 3.63
N ARG A 142 -2.93 -16.64 4.50
CA ARG A 142 -2.22 -15.35 4.37
C ARG A 142 -1.42 -15.30 3.07
N ASN A 143 -0.62 -16.34 2.81
CA ASN A 143 0.25 -16.37 1.65
C ASN A 143 -0.55 -16.48 0.34
N LEU A 144 -1.66 -17.23 0.33
CA LEU A 144 -2.58 -17.29 -0.79
C LEU A 144 -3.23 -15.91 -1.04
N SER A 145 -3.63 -15.20 0.01
CA SER A 145 -4.10 -13.82 -0.12
C SER A 145 -3.03 -12.92 -0.75
N MET A 146 -1.76 -13.06 -0.37
CA MET A 146 -0.66 -12.29 -0.95
C MET A 146 -0.48 -12.54 -2.45
N VAL A 147 -0.34 -13.80 -2.87
CA VAL A 147 -0.09 -14.13 -4.29
C VAL A 147 -1.26 -13.74 -5.18
N LEU A 148 -2.50 -13.90 -4.72
CA LEU A 148 -3.69 -13.55 -5.50
C LEU A 148 -3.73 -12.05 -5.85
N ARG A 149 -3.17 -11.16 -5.02
CA ARG A 149 -3.13 -9.72 -5.35
C ARG A 149 -2.20 -9.37 -6.49
N GLN A 150 -1.23 -10.24 -6.80
CA GLN A 150 -0.30 -10.06 -7.91
C GLN A 150 -0.72 -10.78 -9.19
N LEU A 151 -1.68 -11.71 -9.09
CA LEU A 151 -2.14 -12.50 -10.23
C LEU A 151 -3.26 -11.81 -11.01
N GLY A 152 -3.31 -12.14 -12.30
CA GLY A 152 -4.36 -11.74 -13.21
C GLY A 152 -3.80 -11.03 -14.43
N THR A 153 -4.25 -11.45 -15.60
CA THR A 153 -3.82 -10.91 -16.89
C THR A 153 -4.73 -9.79 -17.37
N ASP A 154 -6.03 -9.92 -17.12
CA ASP A 154 -7.05 -8.93 -17.45
C ASP A 154 -7.76 -8.37 -16.20
N GLN A 155 -8.59 -7.35 -16.40
CA GLN A 155 -9.27 -6.64 -15.31
C GLN A 155 -10.31 -7.50 -14.57
N MET A 156 -11.00 -8.42 -15.26
CA MET A 156 -12.00 -9.28 -14.65
C MET A 156 -11.34 -10.34 -13.78
N GLU A 157 -10.26 -10.97 -14.30
CA GLU A 157 -9.47 -11.93 -13.55
C GLU A 157 -8.83 -11.28 -12.31
N LYS A 158 -8.23 -10.09 -12.46
CA LYS A 158 -7.69 -9.32 -11.33
C LYS A 158 -8.75 -9.00 -10.29
N ALA A 159 -9.94 -8.56 -10.70
CA ALA A 159 -11.02 -8.25 -9.77
C ALA A 159 -11.47 -9.48 -8.97
N LYS A 160 -11.57 -10.64 -9.62
CA LYS A 160 -11.88 -11.91 -8.96
C LYS A 160 -10.78 -12.31 -7.99
N ASN A 161 -9.51 -12.29 -8.40
CA ASN A 161 -8.39 -12.65 -7.55
C ASN A 161 -8.28 -11.74 -6.32
N LEU A 162 -8.59 -10.44 -6.46
CA LEU A 162 -8.65 -9.51 -5.32
C LEU A 162 -9.80 -9.81 -4.36
N GLN A 163 -10.96 -10.22 -4.87
CA GLN A 163 -12.06 -10.68 -4.03
C GLN A 163 -11.65 -11.94 -3.25
N ASP A 164 -11.10 -12.94 -3.92
CA ASP A 164 -10.62 -14.18 -3.31
C ASP A 164 -9.51 -13.88 -2.28
N SER A 165 -8.61 -12.93 -2.58
CA SER A 165 -7.58 -12.46 -1.66
C SER A 165 -8.14 -11.90 -0.34
N VAL A 166 -9.20 -11.10 -0.42
CA VAL A 166 -9.90 -10.57 0.77
C VAL A 166 -10.56 -11.71 1.55
N GLU A 167 -11.16 -12.68 0.89
CA GLU A 167 -11.78 -13.84 1.55
C GLU A 167 -10.75 -14.71 2.28
N HIS A 168 -9.61 -15.01 1.66
CA HIS A 168 -8.54 -15.77 2.30
C HIS A 168 -7.93 -15.02 3.49
N ALA A 169 -7.69 -13.71 3.36
CA ALA A 169 -7.19 -12.90 4.48
C ALA A 169 -8.15 -12.89 5.67
N LYS A 170 -9.46 -12.73 5.42
CA LYS A 170 -10.49 -12.81 6.46
C LYS A 170 -10.52 -14.17 7.14
N LYS A 171 -10.41 -15.26 6.37
CA LYS A 171 -10.33 -16.62 6.93
C LYS A 171 -9.09 -16.78 7.81
N ALA A 172 -7.94 -16.25 7.40
CA ALA A 172 -6.71 -16.27 8.19
C ALA A 172 -6.88 -15.55 9.54
N VAL A 173 -7.46 -14.34 9.52
CA VAL A 173 -7.80 -13.58 10.74
C VAL A 173 -8.79 -14.34 11.63
N SER A 174 -9.75 -15.05 11.04
CA SER A 174 -10.74 -15.81 11.82
C SER A 174 -10.15 -17.04 12.53
N LEU A 175 -9.04 -17.58 12.03
CA LEU A 175 -8.31 -18.67 12.70
C LEU A 175 -7.50 -18.18 13.90
N ASP A 176 -7.02 -16.94 13.86
CA ASP A 176 -6.30 -16.31 14.97
C ASP A 176 -6.46 -14.78 14.93
N MET A 177 -7.35 -14.27 15.78
CA MET A 177 -7.66 -12.84 15.83
C MET A 177 -6.55 -11.99 16.46
N ASN A 178 -5.55 -12.62 17.09
CA ASN A 178 -4.41 -11.94 17.69
C ASN A 178 -3.20 -11.91 16.74
N ASP A 179 -3.25 -12.62 15.61
CA ASP A 179 -2.16 -12.66 14.64
C ASP A 179 -2.07 -11.34 13.87
N GLY A 180 -1.14 -10.46 14.26
CA GLY A 180 -0.94 -9.17 13.61
C GLY A 180 -0.62 -9.26 12.13
N ILE A 181 0.10 -10.31 11.71
CA ILE A 181 0.43 -10.54 10.30
C ILE A 181 -0.83 -10.83 9.49
N SER A 182 -1.78 -11.62 10.00
CA SER A 182 -3.08 -11.85 9.32
C SER A 182 -3.85 -10.54 9.13
N TRP A 183 -3.83 -9.66 10.13
CA TRP A 183 -4.45 -8.34 10.03
C TRP A 183 -3.73 -7.42 9.04
N PHE A 184 -2.40 -7.44 9.01
CA PHE A 184 -1.61 -6.72 8.01
C PHE A 184 -1.95 -7.19 6.59
N ILE A 185 -2.00 -8.51 6.36
CA ILE A 185 -2.37 -9.08 5.07
C ILE A 185 -3.81 -8.74 4.68
N ALA A 186 -4.75 -8.72 5.64
CA ALA A 186 -6.11 -8.24 5.40
C ALA A 186 -6.13 -6.75 5.02
N GLY A 187 -5.34 -5.91 5.68
CA GLY A 187 -5.16 -4.51 5.33
C GLY A 187 -4.71 -4.33 3.87
N ASN A 188 -3.68 -5.08 3.46
CA ASN A 188 -3.20 -5.08 2.07
C ASN A 188 -4.28 -5.56 1.08
N ALA A 189 -5.07 -6.58 1.43
CA ALA A 189 -6.16 -7.06 0.58
C ALA A 189 -7.28 -6.03 0.43
N TYR A 190 -7.70 -5.37 1.51
CA TYR A 190 -8.65 -4.27 1.45
C TYR A 190 -8.12 -3.08 0.66
N LEU A 191 -6.83 -2.79 0.77
CA LEU A 191 -6.17 -1.71 0.04
C LEU A 191 -6.20 -1.96 -1.47
N SER A 192 -5.80 -3.15 -1.94
CA SER A 192 -5.89 -3.49 -3.36
C SER A 192 -7.33 -3.45 -3.85
N MET A 193 -8.28 -3.98 -3.06
CA MET A 193 -9.70 -3.97 -3.42
C MET A 193 -10.28 -2.55 -3.46
N PHE A 194 -9.81 -1.66 -2.58
CA PHE A 194 -10.18 -0.25 -2.57
C PHE A 194 -9.79 0.43 -3.89
N PHE A 195 -8.55 0.25 -4.37
CA PHE A 195 -8.12 0.83 -5.64
C PHE A 195 -8.78 0.18 -6.86
N MET A 196 -9.11 -1.11 -6.80
CA MET A 196 -9.81 -1.79 -7.90
C MET A 196 -11.28 -1.41 -8.02
N THR A 197 -11.99 -1.19 -6.90
CA THR A 197 -13.46 -1.07 -6.90
C THR A 197 -13.97 0.37 -6.87
N GLY A 198 -13.18 1.32 -7.38
CA GLY A 198 -13.57 2.73 -7.47
C GLY A 198 -13.52 3.47 -6.13
N GLN A 199 -12.59 3.08 -5.26
CA GLN A 199 -12.27 3.78 -4.00
C GLN A 199 -13.47 3.96 -3.05
N LYS A 200 -14.26 2.90 -2.87
CA LYS A 200 -15.42 2.90 -1.97
C LYS A 200 -15.00 3.15 -0.51
N PRO A 201 -15.61 4.12 0.21
CA PRO A 201 -15.23 4.45 1.59
C PRO A 201 -15.26 3.27 2.57
N GLY A 202 -16.17 2.32 2.38
CA GLY A 202 -16.27 1.11 3.22
C GLY A 202 -15.02 0.23 3.19
N MET A 203 -14.39 0.06 2.02
CA MET A 203 -13.15 -0.72 1.89
C MET A 203 -11.98 -0.02 2.59
N LEU A 204 -11.90 1.30 2.47
CA LEU A 204 -10.88 2.10 3.14
C LEU A 204 -11.00 2.02 4.67
N LYS A 205 -12.23 2.06 5.21
CA LYS A 205 -12.48 1.86 6.64
C LYS A 205 -12.03 0.48 7.13
N GLN A 206 -12.28 -0.56 6.34
CA GLN A 206 -11.82 -1.92 6.65
C GLN A 206 -10.29 -2.04 6.61
N CYS A 207 -9.66 -1.39 5.62
CA CYS A 207 -8.21 -1.30 5.50
C CYS A 207 -7.58 -0.65 6.74
N HIS A 208 -8.05 0.54 7.13
CA HIS A 208 -7.58 1.23 8.34
C HIS A 208 -7.78 0.41 9.61
N GLY A 209 -8.95 -0.20 9.78
CA GLY A 209 -9.22 -1.06 10.93
C GLY A 209 -8.29 -2.27 11.01
N ALA A 210 -7.97 -2.88 9.86
CA ALA A 210 -7.07 -4.01 9.80
C ALA A 210 -5.62 -3.62 10.15
N TYR A 211 -5.10 -2.52 9.59
CA TYR A 211 -3.76 -2.05 9.97
C TYR A 211 -3.66 -1.62 11.44
N ALA A 212 -4.67 -0.92 11.96
CA ALA A 212 -4.70 -0.54 13.38
C ALA A 212 -4.68 -1.75 14.32
N GLN A 213 -5.31 -2.86 13.91
CA GLN A 213 -5.25 -4.10 14.66
C GLN A 213 -3.89 -4.82 14.50
N ALA A 214 -3.28 -4.76 13.31
CA ALA A 214 -1.94 -5.28 13.08
C ALA A 214 -0.88 -4.59 13.95
N GLU A 215 -0.98 -3.28 14.15
CA GLU A 215 -0.02 -2.50 14.96
C GLU A 215 -0.03 -2.84 16.47
N ARG A 216 -1.03 -3.60 16.94
CA ARG A 216 -1.07 -4.11 18.31
C ARG A 216 -0.12 -5.28 18.52
N ASP A 217 0.28 -5.94 17.46
CA ASP A 217 1.23 -7.06 17.46
C ASP A 217 2.65 -6.54 17.26
N VAL A 218 3.58 -7.10 18.03
CA VAL A 218 4.97 -6.64 18.10
C VAL A 218 5.77 -6.94 16.83
N ILE A 219 5.45 -8.03 16.14
CA ILE A 219 6.09 -8.43 14.89
C ILE A 219 5.54 -7.56 13.76
N ALA A 220 4.21 -7.46 13.64
CA ALA A 220 3.58 -6.73 12.56
C ALA A 220 3.83 -5.22 12.63
N LYS A 221 3.82 -4.60 13.81
CA LYS A 221 4.17 -3.16 13.97
C LYS A 221 5.62 -2.86 13.58
N SER A 222 6.48 -3.88 13.59
CA SER A 222 7.89 -3.78 13.23
C SER A 222 8.16 -4.16 11.77
N ASN A 223 7.11 -4.38 10.98
CA ASN A 223 7.21 -4.64 9.55
C ASN A 223 7.28 -3.30 8.78
N PRO A 224 8.37 -3.02 8.03
CA PRO A 224 8.49 -1.79 7.24
C PRO A 224 7.38 -1.67 6.16
N ASP A 225 6.94 -2.78 5.56
CA ASP A 225 5.90 -2.78 4.52
C ASP A 225 4.55 -2.25 5.04
N LEU A 226 4.24 -2.49 6.32
CA LEU A 226 3.03 -2.00 6.95
C LEU A 226 3.01 -0.47 6.94
N HIS A 227 4.10 0.15 7.37
CA HIS A 227 4.21 1.61 7.46
C HIS A 227 4.25 2.26 6.07
N PHE A 228 4.94 1.65 5.11
CA PHE A 228 4.96 2.14 3.73
C PHE A 228 3.59 2.05 3.05
N ASN A 229 2.88 0.93 3.19
CA ASN A 229 1.55 0.77 2.59
C ASN A 229 0.52 1.70 3.25
N LYS A 230 0.61 1.92 4.58
CA LYS A 230 -0.18 2.94 5.28
C LYS A 230 0.14 4.35 4.78
N ALA A 231 1.42 4.70 4.63
CA ALA A 231 1.85 6.00 4.14
C ALA A 231 1.30 6.31 2.75
N THR A 232 1.27 5.31 1.86
CA THR A 232 0.70 5.41 0.53
C THR A 232 -0.81 5.72 0.56
N ILE A 233 -1.56 5.12 1.49
CA ILE A 233 -2.97 5.44 1.70
C ILE A 233 -3.14 6.87 2.22
N PHE A 234 -2.37 7.25 3.24
CA PHE A 234 -2.46 8.58 3.82
C PHE A 234 -2.16 9.66 2.78
N LYS A 235 -1.16 9.43 1.91
CA LYS A 235 -0.91 10.29 0.75
C LYS A 235 -2.13 10.41 -0.16
N PHE A 236 -2.78 9.29 -0.48
CA PHE A 236 -4.00 9.30 -1.31
C PHE A 236 -5.15 10.06 -0.65
N GLN A 237 -5.25 10.03 0.68
CA GLN A 237 -6.24 10.79 1.47
C GLN A 237 -5.87 12.26 1.70
N GLU A 238 -4.69 12.69 1.26
CA GLU A 238 -4.10 14.02 1.53
C GLU A 238 -3.78 14.24 3.02
N GLU A 239 -3.63 13.16 3.78
CA GLU A 239 -3.12 13.14 5.16
C GLU A 239 -1.58 13.14 5.14
N TYR A 240 -1.00 14.24 4.66
CA TYR A 240 0.41 14.29 4.28
C TYR A 240 1.39 14.11 5.44
N GLU A 241 1.09 14.63 6.63
CA GLU A 241 1.94 14.46 7.82
C GLU A 241 2.06 12.98 8.20
N LEU A 242 0.93 12.28 8.32
CA LEU A 242 0.89 10.84 8.58
C LEU A 242 1.57 10.01 7.48
N SER A 243 1.52 10.48 6.23
CA SER A 243 2.22 9.86 5.11
C SER A 243 3.73 9.97 5.26
N LEU A 244 4.25 11.17 5.56
CA LEU A 244 5.67 11.42 5.77
C LEU A 244 6.22 10.61 6.96
N ASP A 245 5.46 10.54 8.05
CA ASP A 245 5.81 9.75 9.24
C ASP A 245 5.89 8.24 8.90
N GLY A 246 4.92 7.73 8.14
CA GLY A 246 4.92 6.32 7.74
C GLY A 246 6.10 5.95 6.83
N PHE A 247 6.46 6.81 5.87
CA PHE A 247 7.66 6.60 5.05
C PHE A 247 8.95 6.65 5.88
N GLN A 248 9.04 7.60 6.81
CA GLN A 248 10.17 7.70 7.74
C GLN A 248 10.29 6.44 8.62
N GLN A 249 9.17 5.94 9.15
CA GLN A 249 9.15 4.74 9.96
C GLN A 249 9.54 3.49 9.16
N ALA A 250 9.09 3.38 7.91
CA ALA A 250 9.51 2.30 7.02
C ALA A 250 11.03 2.33 6.76
N LYS A 251 11.62 3.50 6.48
CA LYS A 251 13.08 3.67 6.34
C LYS A 251 13.83 3.34 7.63
N ALA A 252 13.30 3.72 8.79
CA ALA A 252 13.92 3.42 10.07
C ALA A 252 13.97 1.91 10.38
N LEU A 253 12.91 1.18 9.99
CA LEU A 253 12.82 -0.28 10.17
C LEU A 253 13.63 -1.07 9.13
N ASP A 254 13.81 -0.52 7.92
CA ASP A 254 14.71 -1.07 6.89
C ASP A 254 15.57 0.03 6.24
N PRO A 255 16.74 0.36 6.84
CA PRO A 255 17.62 1.41 6.33
C PRO A 255 18.22 1.15 4.95
N VAL A 256 18.23 -0.10 4.49
CA VAL A 256 18.76 -0.48 3.17
C VAL A 256 17.69 -0.30 2.08
N TRP A 257 16.42 -0.22 2.46
CA TRP A 257 15.33 0.09 1.54
C TRP A 257 15.32 1.59 1.24
N GLU A 258 15.63 1.97 0.00
CA GLU A 258 15.72 3.37 -0.41
C GLU A 258 14.37 3.97 -0.83
N GLU A 259 13.42 3.14 -1.28
CA GLU A 259 12.13 3.62 -1.79
C GLU A 259 11.33 4.47 -0.80
N PRO A 260 11.24 4.16 0.51
CA PRO A 260 10.50 5.00 1.45
C PRO A 260 11.09 6.40 1.56
N ASP A 261 12.42 6.51 1.55
CA ASP A 261 13.11 7.81 1.64
C ASP A 261 12.90 8.61 0.35
N GLN A 262 13.03 7.96 -0.82
CA GLN A 262 12.69 8.56 -2.12
C GLN A 262 11.25 9.08 -2.14
N LYS A 263 10.29 8.28 -1.68
CA LYS A 263 8.86 8.65 -1.61
C LYS A 263 8.62 9.82 -0.66
N ARG A 264 9.34 9.88 0.46
CA ARG A 264 9.30 10.99 1.41
C ARG A 264 9.85 12.28 0.77
N GLU A 265 10.99 12.22 0.10
CA GLU A 265 11.60 13.36 -0.60
C GLU A 265 10.72 13.89 -1.75
N GLU A 266 10.18 12.98 -2.56
CA GLU A 266 9.22 13.30 -3.63
C GLU A 266 8.01 14.05 -3.07
N LEU A 267 7.45 13.56 -1.95
CA LEU A 267 6.30 14.19 -1.29
C LEU A 267 6.65 15.57 -0.74
N LEU A 268 7.79 15.73 -0.05
CA LEU A 268 8.24 17.03 0.47
C LEU A 268 8.45 18.05 -0.67
N SER A 269 9.06 17.63 -1.78
CA SER A 269 9.26 18.46 -2.96
C SER A 269 7.93 18.91 -3.59
N TYR A 270 6.99 17.98 -3.71
CA TYR A 270 5.64 18.26 -4.18
C TYR A 270 4.91 19.27 -3.30
N LEU A 271 4.91 19.08 -1.97
CA LEU A 271 4.26 19.99 -1.02
C LEU A 271 4.89 21.38 -0.99
N ALA A 272 6.22 21.46 -1.08
CA ALA A 272 6.94 22.73 -1.18
C ALA A 272 6.52 23.50 -2.45
N ARG A 273 6.43 22.81 -3.59
CA ARG A 273 5.95 23.41 -4.85
C ARG A 273 4.51 23.84 -4.80
N ILE A 274 3.61 23.05 -4.21
CA ILE A 274 2.20 23.47 -4.05
C ILE A 274 2.12 24.75 -3.23
N THR A 275 2.80 24.77 -2.10
CA THR A 275 2.82 25.92 -1.19
C THR A 275 3.34 27.16 -1.91
N GLU A 276 4.47 27.05 -2.61
CA GLU A 276 5.06 28.15 -3.36
C GLU A 276 4.14 28.65 -4.48
N LEU A 277 3.67 27.75 -5.36
CA LEU A 277 2.91 28.12 -6.55
C LEU A 277 1.52 28.64 -6.22
N THR A 278 0.88 28.12 -5.18
CA THR A 278 -0.42 28.61 -4.70
C THR A 278 -0.27 30.02 -4.10
N LYS A 279 0.72 30.23 -3.23
CA LYS A 279 1.03 31.54 -2.65
C LYS A 279 1.42 32.58 -3.71
N ALA A 280 2.21 32.17 -4.70
CA ALA A 280 2.66 33.02 -5.80
C ALA A 280 1.66 33.12 -6.96
N LYS A 281 0.47 32.49 -6.86
CA LYS A 281 -0.56 32.47 -7.90
C LYS A 281 -0.02 32.07 -9.28
N GLY A 282 0.74 30.97 -9.32
CA GLY A 282 1.41 30.46 -10.51
C GLY A 282 2.53 31.36 -11.06
N LYS A 283 3.04 32.29 -10.24
CA LYS A 283 4.06 33.29 -10.63
C LYS A 283 3.61 34.18 -11.80
N LEU A 284 2.30 34.33 -11.99
CA LEU A 284 1.74 35.20 -13.03
C LEU A 284 1.89 36.68 -12.66
N LYS A 285 2.13 37.52 -13.67
CA LYS A 285 2.19 38.98 -13.49
C LYS A 285 0.85 39.54 -12.99
N ALA A 286 0.87 40.56 -12.14
CA ALA A 286 -0.33 41.19 -11.57
C ALA A 286 -1.38 41.60 -12.63
N LYS A 287 -0.95 42.19 -13.76
CA LYS A 287 -1.86 42.55 -14.88
C LYS A 287 -2.60 41.33 -15.45
N ARG A 288 -1.91 40.18 -15.55
CA ARG A 288 -2.52 38.93 -16.04
C ARG A 288 -3.52 38.37 -15.04
N LEU A 289 -3.20 38.42 -13.74
CA LEU A 289 -4.11 38.02 -12.67
C LEU A 289 -5.40 38.86 -12.69
N GLN A 290 -5.28 40.19 -12.79
CA GLN A 290 -6.43 41.09 -12.91
C GLN A 290 -7.30 40.77 -14.13
N GLN A 291 -6.67 40.51 -15.29
CA GLN A 291 -7.39 40.11 -16.50
C GLN A 291 -8.17 38.80 -16.31
N LEU A 292 -7.58 37.81 -15.63
CA LEU A 292 -8.26 36.55 -15.32
C LEU A 292 -9.45 36.79 -14.38
N MET A 293 -9.25 37.56 -13.31
CA MET A 293 -10.28 37.89 -12.32
C MET A 293 -11.47 38.65 -12.92
N SER A 294 -11.26 39.49 -13.93
CA SER A 294 -12.33 40.23 -14.60
C SER A 294 -13.02 39.46 -15.73
N SER A 295 -12.57 38.24 -16.05
CA SER A 295 -13.01 37.50 -17.25
C SER A 295 -14.10 36.46 -17.01
N PHE A 296 -14.59 36.31 -15.77
CA PHE A 296 -15.66 35.38 -15.42
C PHE A 296 -17.00 35.77 -16.05
N LYS A 297 -17.74 34.76 -16.50
CA LYS A 297 -19.04 34.88 -17.17
C LYS A 297 -20.05 33.94 -16.51
N GLN A 298 -21.33 34.28 -16.59
CA GLN A 298 -22.40 33.44 -16.03
C GLN A 298 -22.41 32.02 -16.63
N ASN A 299 -22.05 31.89 -17.92
CA ASN A 299 -21.99 30.60 -18.61
C ASN A 299 -20.77 29.72 -18.23
N ASP A 300 -19.82 30.24 -17.44
CA ASP A 300 -18.65 29.46 -16.99
C ASP A 300 -19.05 28.29 -16.07
N LEU A 301 -20.20 28.39 -15.40
CA LEU A 301 -20.79 27.31 -14.61
C LEU A 301 -21.27 26.13 -15.48
N GLY A 302 -21.41 26.34 -16.80
CA GLY A 302 -21.94 25.34 -17.73
C GLY A 302 -23.27 24.73 -17.22
N PRO A 303 -23.41 23.39 -17.17
CA PRO A 303 -24.64 22.75 -16.72
C PRO A 303 -25.01 23.05 -15.26
N TYR A 304 -24.05 23.46 -14.42
CA TYR A 304 -24.31 23.77 -13.01
C TYR A 304 -25.06 25.09 -12.82
N GLY A 305 -24.93 26.04 -13.76
CA GLY A 305 -25.66 27.30 -13.72
C GLY A 305 -27.17 27.16 -13.99
N GLY A 306 -27.58 26.07 -14.64
CA GLY A 306 -28.97 25.80 -14.99
C GLY A 306 -29.77 25.03 -13.92
N GLY A 307 -29.15 24.68 -12.79
CA GLY A 307 -29.78 23.84 -11.75
C GLY A 307 -29.79 22.34 -12.09
N SER A 308 -29.06 21.91 -13.12
CA SER A 308 -29.04 20.53 -13.60
C SER A 308 -27.94 19.67 -12.93
N TYR A 309 -27.74 19.83 -11.63
CA TYR A 309 -26.81 18.99 -10.87
C TYR A 309 -27.59 17.94 -10.07
N THR A 310 -27.16 16.69 -10.20
CA THR A 310 -27.60 15.61 -9.32
C THR A 310 -26.47 15.35 -8.35
N SER A 311 -26.74 15.52 -7.05
CA SER A 311 -25.75 15.24 -6.02
C SER A 311 -25.42 13.75 -5.97
N PRO A 312 -24.34 13.35 -5.27
CA PRO A 312 -23.97 11.94 -5.16
C PRO A 312 -25.06 11.04 -4.57
N ASN A 313 -26.06 11.60 -3.88
CA ASN A 313 -27.20 10.86 -3.31
C ASN A 313 -28.37 10.65 -4.31
N GLY A 314 -28.25 11.16 -5.55
CA GLY A 314 -29.28 11.03 -6.59
C GLY A 314 -30.33 12.15 -6.61
N GLN A 315 -30.27 13.12 -5.70
CA GLN A 315 -31.21 14.24 -5.67
C GLN A 315 -30.75 15.38 -6.58
N ALA A 316 -31.69 15.96 -7.33
CA ALA A 316 -31.44 17.18 -8.08
C ALA A 316 -31.31 18.36 -7.10
N VAL A 317 -30.21 19.09 -7.19
CA VAL A 317 -29.87 20.21 -6.31
C VAL A 317 -29.55 21.43 -7.17
N LYS A 318 -30.06 22.59 -6.75
CA LYS A 318 -29.66 23.87 -7.34
C LYS A 318 -28.39 24.35 -6.65
N LEU A 319 -27.31 24.46 -7.41
CA LEU A 319 -26.03 24.91 -6.87
C LEU A 319 -25.99 26.44 -6.75
N GLU A 320 -25.50 26.92 -5.61
CA GLU A 320 -25.22 28.34 -5.36
C GLU A 320 -23.72 28.60 -5.58
N GLN A 321 -23.41 29.62 -6.39
CA GLN A 321 -22.02 29.99 -6.61
C GLN A 321 -21.40 30.57 -5.33
N CYS A 322 -20.26 30.00 -4.94
CA CYS A 322 -19.46 30.41 -3.78
C CYS A 322 -18.04 30.78 -4.22
N VAL A 323 -17.43 31.73 -3.54
CA VAL A 323 -16.00 32.07 -3.69
C VAL A 323 -15.15 31.18 -2.78
N LEU A 324 -13.88 30.97 -3.11
CA LEU A 324 -13.01 30.01 -2.42
C LEU A 324 -12.80 30.37 -0.95
N SER A 325 -12.71 31.66 -0.64
CA SER A 325 -12.52 32.20 0.72
C SER A 325 -13.67 31.86 1.68
N ARG A 326 -14.88 31.59 1.16
CA ARG A 326 -16.09 31.34 1.95
C ARG A 326 -16.40 29.85 2.13
N LEU A 327 -15.60 28.97 1.54
CA LEU A 327 -15.73 27.52 1.76
C LEU A 327 -15.40 27.16 3.21
N GLN A 328 -16.19 26.24 3.75
CA GLN A 328 -15.93 25.58 5.01
C GLN A 328 -15.03 24.36 4.78
N GLU A 329 -14.26 23.99 5.79
CA GLU A 329 -13.45 22.78 5.74
C GLU A 329 -14.35 21.54 5.64
N GLY A 330 -13.93 20.57 4.82
CA GLY A 330 -14.72 19.41 4.43
C GLY A 330 -15.67 19.68 3.27
N ALA A 331 -16.81 18.98 3.25
CA ALA A 331 -17.77 19.05 2.15
C ALA A 331 -18.60 20.34 2.19
N ASN A 332 -18.75 20.98 1.05
CA ASN A 332 -19.59 22.18 0.89
C ASN A 332 -20.82 21.85 0.02
N PRO A 333 -21.86 21.19 0.56
CA PRO A 333 -23.02 20.75 -0.21
C PRO A 333 -23.75 21.93 -0.82
N GLU A 334 -24.41 21.70 -1.96
CA GLU A 334 -25.19 22.70 -2.69
C GLU A 334 -24.39 23.95 -3.16
N LYS A 335 -23.07 23.96 -3.01
CA LYS A 335 -22.21 25.05 -3.48
C LYS A 335 -21.47 24.67 -4.75
N VAL A 336 -21.14 25.66 -5.58
CA VAL A 336 -20.23 25.50 -6.73
C VAL A 336 -19.20 26.62 -6.71
N VAL A 337 -17.94 26.26 -6.87
CA VAL A 337 -16.86 27.25 -7.03
C VAL A 337 -16.43 27.32 -8.48
N VAL A 338 -16.03 28.52 -8.91
CA VAL A 338 -15.49 28.78 -10.24
C VAL A 338 -14.18 29.54 -10.10
N GLY A 339 -13.18 29.14 -10.87
CA GLY A 339 -11.90 29.83 -10.90
C GLY A 339 -11.14 29.62 -12.19
N LYS A 340 -10.08 30.41 -12.36
CA LYS A 340 -9.16 30.37 -13.49
C LYS A 340 -7.91 29.61 -13.11
N VAL A 341 -7.49 28.67 -13.95
CA VAL A 341 -6.22 27.95 -13.76
C VAL A 341 -5.06 28.92 -13.91
N VAL A 342 -4.18 28.97 -12.91
CA VAL A 342 -3.00 29.85 -12.93
C VAL A 342 -1.69 29.10 -13.16
N CYS A 343 -1.62 27.83 -12.77
CA CYS A 343 -0.52 26.91 -13.09
C CYS A 343 -0.96 25.46 -12.87
N SER A 344 -0.31 24.55 -13.59
CA SER A 344 -0.28 23.12 -13.24
C SER A 344 0.92 22.84 -12.33
N ILE A 345 0.75 21.88 -11.42
CA ILE A 345 1.75 21.49 -10.44
C ILE A 345 2.04 20.01 -10.70
N ALA A 346 3.15 19.73 -11.36
CA ALA A 346 3.57 18.34 -11.59
C ALA A 346 3.84 17.57 -10.27
N THR A 347 3.79 16.26 -10.37
CA THR A 347 4.19 15.29 -9.36
C THR A 347 4.96 14.20 -10.10
N GLU A 348 5.89 13.52 -9.43
CA GLU A 348 6.59 12.36 -9.99
C GLU A 348 5.64 11.17 -10.19
N GLU A 349 4.50 11.17 -9.48
CA GLU A 349 3.45 10.16 -9.64
C GLU A 349 2.37 10.60 -10.64
N LEU A 350 1.70 9.63 -11.24
CA LEU A 350 0.63 9.89 -12.22
C LEU A 350 -0.61 10.55 -11.61
N ILE A 351 -0.81 10.42 -10.28
CA ILE A 351 -1.98 10.90 -9.56
C ILE A 351 -1.58 11.59 -8.26
N PRO A 352 -2.29 12.66 -7.84
CA PRO A 352 -3.35 13.35 -8.57
C PRO A 352 -2.80 14.30 -9.65
N PHE A 353 -3.64 14.65 -10.64
CA PHE A 353 -3.36 15.84 -11.46
C PHE A 353 -3.63 17.07 -10.60
N THR A 354 -2.59 17.88 -10.37
CA THR A 354 -2.66 19.04 -9.48
C THR A 354 -2.55 20.34 -10.26
N PHE A 355 -3.40 21.30 -9.95
CA PHE A 355 -3.30 22.67 -10.47
C PHE A 355 -3.72 23.68 -9.41
N ALA A 356 -3.34 24.95 -9.58
CA ALA A 356 -3.84 26.04 -8.76
C ALA A 356 -4.88 26.84 -9.53
N MET A 357 -5.96 27.24 -8.85
CA MET A 357 -7.01 28.07 -9.41
C MET A 357 -7.20 29.36 -8.61
N LEU A 358 -7.50 30.44 -9.32
CA LEU A 358 -7.77 31.78 -8.79
C LEU A 358 -9.26 32.11 -8.97
N ASP A 359 -9.94 32.56 -7.93
CA ASP A 359 -11.32 33.04 -8.05
C ASP A 359 -11.41 34.54 -8.38
N SER A 360 -12.64 35.08 -8.45
CA SER A 360 -12.91 36.48 -8.75
C SER A 360 -12.47 37.46 -7.64
N GLU A 361 -12.35 36.99 -6.39
CA GLU A 361 -11.89 37.81 -5.26
C GLU A 361 -10.36 37.74 -5.09
N GLY A 362 -9.69 36.87 -5.86
CA GLY A 362 -8.25 36.73 -5.87
C GLY A 362 -7.73 35.70 -4.86
N SER A 363 -8.60 34.89 -4.26
CA SER A 363 -8.19 33.71 -3.50
C SER A 363 -7.62 32.68 -4.46
N CYS A 364 -6.54 31.98 -4.05
CA CYS A 364 -5.90 30.97 -4.88
C CYS A 364 -5.67 29.71 -4.09
N TYR A 365 -6.33 28.61 -4.47
CA TYR A 365 -6.23 27.30 -3.83
C TYR A 365 -5.69 26.27 -4.82
N SER A 366 -5.04 25.22 -4.32
CA SER A 366 -4.71 24.05 -5.11
C SER A 366 -5.96 23.18 -5.34
N VAL A 367 -5.95 22.40 -6.40
CA VAL A 367 -6.98 21.43 -6.74
C VAL A 367 -6.31 20.11 -7.10
N ASN A 368 -6.64 19.06 -6.38
CA ASN A 368 -6.15 17.71 -6.59
C ASN A 368 -7.24 16.89 -7.29
N VAL A 369 -7.02 16.54 -8.56
CA VAL A 369 -7.96 15.74 -9.35
C VAL A 369 -7.48 14.30 -9.44
N TYR A 370 -8.25 13.40 -8.84
CA TYR A 370 -8.02 11.97 -8.85
C TYR A 370 -8.81 11.29 -9.97
N ASN A 371 -8.43 10.05 -10.27
CA ASN A 371 -9.04 9.22 -11.29
C ASN A 371 -9.04 9.87 -12.69
N ILE A 372 -8.03 10.68 -13.01
CA ILE A 372 -7.89 11.33 -14.31
C ILE A 372 -6.99 10.50 -15.23
N ALA A 373 -7.41 10.36 -16.49
CA ALA A 373 -6.64 9.63 -17.49
C ALA A 373 -5.32 10.35 -17.81
N GLN A 374 -4.26 9.57 -18.05
CA GLN A 374 -2.92 10.09 -18.33
C GLN A 374 -2.94 11.05 -19.54
N GLY A 375 -2.25 12.19 -19.42
CA GLY A 375 -2.22 13.23 -20.44
C GLY A 375 -3.48 14.10 -20.52
N GLN A 376 -4.52 13.84 -19.72
CA GLN A 376 -5.65 14.74 -19.54
C GLN A 376 -5.37 15.72 -18.40
N GLY A 377 -6.02 16.89 -18.46
CA GLY A 377 -5.84 17.94 -17.46
C GLY A 377 -6.45 19.26 -17.92
N VAL A 378 -6.05 20.34 -17.27
CA VAL A 378 -6.43 21.73 -17.62
C VAL A 378 -5.18 22.57 -17.82
N ILE A 379 -5.30 23.65 -18.60
CA ILE A 379 -4.19 24.56 -18.91
C ILE A 379 -4.43 25.96 -18.34
N ILE A 380 -3.35 26.75 -18.26
CA ILE A 380 -3.40 28.11 -17.72
C ILE A 380 -4.43 28.96 -18.49
N GLY A 381 -5.34 29.59 -17.75
CA GLY A 381 -6.40 30.44 -18.29
C GLY A 381 -7.75 29.74 -18.50
N ASP A 382 -7.80 28.41 -18.44
CA ASP A 382 -9.06 27.67 -18.43
C ASP A 382 -9.92 28.11 -17.24
N THR A 383 -11.24 28.21 -17.46
CA THR A 383 -12.21 28.33 -16.37
C THR A 383 -12.61 26.93 -15.91
N VAL A 384 -12.52 26.67 -14.60
CA VAL A 384 -12.94 25.40 -14.01
C VAL A 384 -14.04 25.67 -12.97
N ALA A 385 -15.15 24.95 -13.10
CA ALA A 385 -16.20 24.89 -12.08
C ALA A 385 -16.18 23.54 -11.36
N ILE A 386 -16.25 23.58 -10.02
CA ILE A 386 -16.21 22.41 -9.15
C ILE A 386 -17.49 22.43 -8.27
N PRO A 387 -18.41 21.48 -8.45
CA PRO A 387 -19.60 21.36 -7.62
C PRO A 387 -19.26 20.67 -6.30
N GLU A 388 -19.95 21.05 -5.23
CA GLU A 388 -19.84 20.48 -3.89
C GLU A 388 -18.39 20.28 -3.42
N ALA A 389 -17.57 21.31 -3.62
CA ALA A 389 -16.13 21.24 -3.41
C ALA A 389 -15.78 20.77 -1.97
N TYR A 390 -14.86 19.81 -1.89
CA TYR A 390 -14.32 19.31 -0.62
C TYR A 390 -13.03 20.06 -0.31
N LEU A 391 -13.05 20.95 0.68
CA LEU A 391 -11.90 21.76 1.08
C LEU A 391 -11.10 21.03 2.17
N GLN A 392 -9.79 20.90 1.96
CA GLN A 392 -8.83 20.49 2.97
C GLN A 392 -7.90 21.66 3.29
N ARG A 393 -7.63 21.88 4.59
CA ARG A 393 -6.65 22.85 5.05
C ARG A 393 -5.43 22.10 5.55
N ILE A 394 -4.33 22.23 4.83
CA ILE A 394 -3.07 21.58 5.16
C ILE A 394 -2.26 22.59 5.97
N ASP A 395 -1.90 22.24 7.20
CA ASP A 395 -1.11 23.09 8.10
C ASP A 395 -0.33 22.22 9.10
N PHE A 396 0.95 21.98 8.83
CA PHE A 396 1.84 21.22 9.71
C PHE A 396 3.30 21.62 9.50
N THR A 397 4.19 21.15 10.39
CA THR A 397 5.64 21.41 10.29
C THR A 397 6.42 20.11 10.26
N VAL A 398 7.30 19.97 9.27
CA VAL A 398 8.18 18.81 9.08
C VAL A 398 9.57 19.28 8.70
N ASP A 399 10.62 18.71 9.27
CA ASP A 399 12.02 19.07 9.01
C ASP A 399 12.31 20.60 9.09
N ASN A 400 11.70 21.28 10.07
CA ASN A 400 11.74 22.74 10.25
C ASN A 400 11.13 23.56 9.09
N LYS A 401 10.34 22.93 8.21
CA LYS A 401 9.59 23.59 7.14
C LYS A 401 8.12 23.60 7.49
N HIS A 402 7.52 24.79 7.53
CA HIS A 402 6.08 24.96 7.72
C HIS A 402 5.36 24.81 6.37
N ILE A 403 4.47 23.83 6.27
CA ILE A 403 3.67 23.54 5.09
C ILE A 403 2.26 24.04 5.35
N GLN A 404 1.82 25.04 4.59
CA GLN A 404 0.50 25.63 4.75
C GLN A 404 -0.14 25.97 3.40
N PHE A 405 -1.26 25.33 3.06
CA PHE A 405 -2.07 25.66 1.89
C PHE A 405 -3.49 25.11 1.99
N SER A 406 -4.39 25.66 1.18
CA SER A 406 -5.76 25.17 1.01
C SER A 406 -5.86 24.36 -0.29
N SER A 407 -6.46 23.17 -0.22
CA SER A 407 -6.63 22.25 -1.34
C SER A 407 -8.10 21.89 -1.54
N LEU A 408 -8.54 21.82 -2.80
CA LEU A 408 -9.82 21.23 -3.16
C LEU A 408 -9.60 19.83 -3.70
N ARG A 409 -10.22 18.84 -3.06
CA ARG A 409 -10.19 17.46 -3.51
C ARG A 409 -11.30 17.18 -4.51
N VAL A 410 -10.93 16.62 -5.66
CA VAL A 410 -11.87 16.21 -6.72
C VAL A 410 -11.64 14.73 -7.02
N ASN A 411 -12.56 13.86 -6.61
CA ASN A 411 -12.42 12.40 -6.74
C ASN A 411 -12.57 11.88 -8.18
N THR A 412 -13.17 12.66 -9.08
CA THR A 412 -13.36 12.30 -10.49
C THR A 412 -13.32 13.54 -11.38
N PRO A 413 -12.63 13.50 -12.53
CA PRO A 413 -12.64 14.59 -13.49
C PRO A 413 -14.04 14.86 -14.07
N VAL A 414 -14.95 13.86 -14.08
CA VAL A 414 -16.30 13.98 -14.63
C VAL A 414 -17.16 14.98 -13.84
N ALA A 415 -16.77 15.30 -12.60
CA ALA A 415 -17.39 16.36 -11.82
C ALA A 415 -17.01 17.77 -12.32
N LEU A 416 -15.93 17.92 -13.07
CA LEU A 416 -15.43 19.23 -13.51
C LEU A 416 -16.19 19.75 -14.73
N VAL A 417 -16.40 21.06 -14.73
CA VAL A 417 -16.78 21.82 -15.93
C VAL A 417 -15.59 22.67 -16.32
N VAL A 418 -15.07 22.47 -17.53
CA VAL A 418 -13.92 23.21 -18.06
C VAL A 418 -14.40 24.05 -19.24
N ASN A 419 -14.21 25.37 -19.16
CA ASN A 419 -14.64 26.34 -20.17
C ASN A 419 -16.13 26.18 -20.54
N GLY A 420 -16.98 25.98 -19.53
CA GLY A 420 -18.44 25.79 -19.68
C GLY A 420 -18.88 24.40 -20.15
N LYS A 421 -17.96 23.46 -20.39
CA LYS A 421 -18.26 22.08 -20.82
C LYS A 421 -17.93 21.07 -19.72
N LYS A 422 -18.87 20.21 -19.36
CA LYS A 422 -18.64 19.11 -18.41
C LYS A 422 -17.70 18.07 -19.03
N LEU A 423 -16.73 17.59 -18.27
CA LEU A 423 -15.84 16.52 -18.73
C LEU A 423 -16.58 15.19 -18.80
N GLY A 424 -16.27 14.40 -19.83
CA GLY A 424 -16.86 13.08 -20.08
C GLY A 424 -16.11 11.96 -19.37
N ILE A 425 -16.72 10.76 -19.37
CA ILE A 425 -16.13 9.54 -18.81
C ILE A 425 -14.83 9.13 -19.50
N ASP A 426 -14.62 9.58 -20.75
CA ASP A 426 -13.38 9.39 -21.51
C ASP A 426 -12.15 10.05 -20.84
N LYS A 427 -12.39 10.96 -19.90
CA LYS A 427 -11.33 11.62 -19.11
C LYS A 427 -10.99 10.89 -17.82
N GLN A 428 -11.74 9.85 -17.46
CA GLN A 428 -11.59 9.13 -16.20
C GLN A 428 -10.77 7.84 -16.40
N ALA A 429 -9.81 7.61 -15.50
CA ALA A 429 -9.10 6.34 -15.38
C ALA A 429 -8.97 5.98 -13.89
N PRO A 430 -9.12 4.70 -13.47
CA PRO A 430 -8.96 4.34 -12.07
C PRO A 430 -7.55 4.65 -11.54
N ALA A 431 -7.47 5.20 -10.34
CA ALA A 431 -6.22 5.26 -9.59
C ALA A 431 -5.72 3.84 -9.30
N THR A 432 -4.52 3.51 -9.77
CA THR A 432 -3.83 2.27 -9.44
C THR A 432 -2.72 2.56 -8.44
N VAL A 433 -2.54 1.65 -7.49
CA VAL A 433 -1.38 1.63 -6.60
C VAL A 433 -0.73 0.27 -6.73
N SER A 434 0.57 0.27 -7.02
CA SER A 434 1.41 -0.91 -6.80
C SER A 434 1.62 -1.03 -5.29
N LEU A 435 1.09 -2.09 -4.69
CA LEU A 435 1.53 -2.45 -3.34
C LEU A 435 2.97 -2.93 -3.43
N SER A 436 3.85 -2.34 -2.62
CA SER A 436 5.14 -2.98 -2.38
C SER A 436 4.86 -4.22 -1.51
N ALA A 437 5.13 -5.38 -2.07
CA ALA A 437 5.74 -6.42 -1.29
C ALA A 437 7.20 -6.35 -1.72
N LYS A 438 8.13 -6.14 -0.79
CA LYS A 438 9.55 -6.36 -1.10
C LYS A 438 9.71 -7.84 -1.43
N SER A 439 9.45 -8.21 -2.68
CA SER A 439 10.06 -9.36 -3.31
C SER A 439 11.42 -8.86 -3.78
N ASP A 440 12.46 -9.21 -3.02
CA ASP A 440 13.86 -8.93 -3.37
C ASP A 440 14.16 -9.10 -4.86
#